data_AF-A0A3E3IHM4-F1
#
_entry.id   AF-A0A3E3IHM4-F1
#
_cell.length_a   1.000
_cell.length_b   1.000
_cell.length_c   1.000
_cell.angle_alpha   90.00
_cell.angle_beta   90.00
_cell.angle_gamma   90.00
#
_symmetry.space_group_name_H-M   'P 1'
#
loop_
_entity.id
_entity.type
_entity.pdbx_description
1 polymer ?
#
loop_
_entity_poly.entity_id
_entity_poly.type
_entity_poly.pdbx_seq_one_letter_code
_entity_poly.pdbx_strand_id
1 'polypeptide(L)'
;MEIIIRQELPEEYWETEYMTKKAFWNLHFPGCNEHYLVHRLRSDKAYIPELSRVAVADGKIVGTIMYSAARIEGAEGSSNEVLCFGPLCVDPAMQNMGIGGLLLNTTMQLAREEGYPGIVIFGEPGYYPKFGFQTCDHYGITTAEGKNFDAFMGIELVPGGLRSMPGRFFEAEVFESLTEEETEAFDKGFPYMEKLRLPGQWDYDAGTKQKDGEEA
;
A
#
# COMPACT_ATOMS: atom_id res chain seq x y z
N MET A 1 13.51 -11.75 19.95
CA MET A 1 12.72 -10.51 19.77
C MET A 1 11.31 -10.94 19.44
N GLU A 2 10.36 -10.55 20.28
CA GLU A 2 8.94 -10.84 20.06
C GLU A 2 8.35 -9.73 19.19
N ILE A 3 7.54 -10.11 18.20
CA ILE A 3 6.80 -9.17 17.34
C ILE A 3 5.33 -9.31 17.65
N ILE A 4 4.69 -8.22 18.05
CA ILE A 4 3.26 -8.16 18.34
C ILE A 4 2.58 -7.46 17.16
N ILE A 5 1.61 -8.12 16.54
CA ILE A 5 0.74 -7.52 15.52
C ILE A 5 -0.56 -7.09 16.17
N ARG A 6 -0.92 -5.80 16.07
CA ARG A 6 -2.17 -5.27 16.63
C ARG A 6 -2.65 -4.04 15.86
N GLN A 7 -3.86 -3.60 16.17
CA GLN A 7 -4.32 -2.28 15.74
C GLN A 7 -3.47 -1.18 16.36
N GLU A 8 -3.25 -0.14 15.58
CA GLU A 8 -2.58 1.09 16.00
C GLU A 8 -3.45 1.85 17.03
N LEU A 9 -2.80 2.52 17.99
CA LEU A 9 -3.47 3.44 18.90
C LEU A 9 -3.33 4.89 18.41
N PRO A 10 -4.31 5.80 18.65
CA PRO A 10 -4.21 7.20 18.24
C PRO A 10 -2.95 7.92 18.70
N GLU A 11 -2.46 7.63 19.91
CA GLU A 11 -1.22 8.18 20.45
C GLU A 11 0.05 7.72 19.70
N GLU A 12 -0.03 6.68 18.88
CA GLU A 12 1.08 6.10 18.12
C GLU A 12 1.16 6.62 16.68
N TYR A 13 0.19 7.45 16.25
CA TYR A 13 0.08 7.88 14.86
C TYR A 13 1.35 8.55 14.34
N TRP A 14 1.96 9.41 15.16
CA TRP A 14 3.21 10.09 14.83
C TRP A 14 4.37 9.10 14.68
N GLU A 15 4.44 8.06 15.52
CA GLU A 15 5.51 7.05 15.45
C GLU A 15 5.39 6.21 14.16
N THR A 16 4.18 5.83 13.80
CA THR A 16 3.91 5.10 12.55
C THR A 16 4.19 5.96 11.33
N GLU A 17 3.79 7.23 11.33
CA GLU A 17 4.09 8.18 10.25
C GLU A 17 5.60 8.35 10.10
N TYR A 18 6.33 8.55 11.21
CA TYR A 18 7.78 8.71 11.16
C TYR A 18 8.50 7.43 10.73
N MET A 19 8.05 6.26 11.20
CA MET A 19 8.57 4.96 10.74
C MET A 19 8.34 4.77 9.25
N THR A 20 7.15 5.11 8.76
CA THR A 20 6.82 5.07 7.33
C THR A 20 7.71 6.01 6.53
N LYS A 21 7.92 7.25 7.02
CA LYS A 21 8.84 8.20 6.40
C LYS A 21 10.23 7.59 6.24
N LYS A 22 10.79 7.02 7.32
CA LYS A 22 12.10 6.35 7.26
C LYS A 22 12.14 5.20 6.25
N ALA A 23 11.06 4.44 6.11
CA ALA A 23 11.00 3.28 5.23
C ALA A 23 10.99 3.66 3.73
N PHE A 24 10.40 4.80 3.38
CA PHE A 24 10.25 5.23 1.98
C PHE A 24 11.13 6.42 1.57
N TRP A 25 11.76 7.13 2.51
CA TRP A 25 12.54 8.33 2.20
C TRP A 25 13.67 8.04 1.19
N ASN A 26 13.65 8.72 0.06
CA ASN A 26 14.55 8.53 -1.07
C ASN A 26 14.50 7.11 -1.70
N LEU A 27 13.45 6.32 -1.46
CA LEU A 27 13.35 4.97 -2.03
C LEU A 27 12.97 5.02 -3.51
N HIS A 28 11.86 5.68 -3.85
CA HIS A 28 11.35 5.73 -5.22
C HIS A 28 11.73 7.02 -5.96
N PHE A 29 11.82 8.13 -5.24
CA PHE A 29 12.21 9.46 -5.73
C PHE A 29 12.76 10.30 -4.55
N PRO A 30 13.36 11.49 -4.77
CA PRO A 30 13.86 12.31 -3.67
C PRO A 30 12.75 12.72 -2.69
N GLY A 31 12.88 12.33 -1.41
CA GLY A 31 11.80 12.43 -0.42
C GLY A 31 10.87 11.23 -0.44
N CYS A 32 9.63 11.40 0.04
CA CYS A 32 8.57 10.41 -0.01
C CYS A 32 7.23 11.10 0.31
N ASN A 33 6.09 10.46 0.06
CA ASN A 33 4.76 10.96 0.46
C ASN A 33 3.96 9.95 1.31
N GLU A 34 4.50 8.76 1.54
CA GLU A 34 3.83 7.61 2.14
C GLU A 34 3.45 7.86 3.61
N HIS A 35 4.24 8.64 4.35
CA HIS A 35 3.88 9.05 5.72
C HIS A 35 2.71 10.05 5.73
N TYR A 36 2.62 10.92 4.73
CA TYR A 36 1.45 11.79 4.56
C TYR A 36 0.22 11.00 4.07
N LEU A 37 0.42 9.98 3.23
CA LEU A 37 -0.65 9.03 2.87
C LEU A 37 -1.19 8.31 4.11
N VAL A 38 -0.32 7.78 4.97
CA VAL A 38 -0.70 7.17 6.26
C VAL A 38 -1.55 8.13 7.08
N HIS A 39 -1.12 9.39 7.19
CA HIS A 39 -1.88 10.42 7.89
C HIS A 39 -3.28 10.62 7.30
N ARG A 40 -3.36 10.82 5.97
CA ARG A 40 -4.60 11.12 5.26
C ARG A 40 -5.58 9.95 5.25
N LEU A 41 -5.09 8.72 5.11
CA LEU A 41 -5.90 7.51 5.15
C LEU A 41 -6.75 7.44 6.42
N ARG A 42 -6.21 7.75 7.59
CA ARG A 42 -6.98 7.67 8.85
C ARG A 42 -8.23 8.56 8.89
N SER A 43 -8.30 9.58 8.03
CA SER A 43 -9.44 10.48 7.86
C SER A 43 -10.28 10.19 6.61
N ASP A 44 -9.83 9.28 5.74
CA ASP A 44 -10.50 8.94 4.50
C ASP A 44 -11.64 7.94 4.75
N LYS A 45 -12.75 8.13 4.03
CA LYS A 45 -13.94 7.26 4.13
C LYS A 45 -13.68 5.82 3.68
N ALA A 46 -12.67 5.60 2.83
CA ALA A 46 -12.31 4.29 2.33
C ALA A 46 -11.41 3.52 3.30
N TYR A 47 -10.85 4.17 4.33
CA TYR A 47 -9.94 3.50 5.27
C TYR A 47 -10.65 2.41 6.08
N ILE A 48 -9.99 1.26 6.21
CA ILE A 48 -10.48 0.09 6.93
C ILE A 48 -9.60 -0.13 8.17
N PRO A 49 -9.87 0.54 9.30
CA PRO A 49 -9.09 0.41 10.53
C PRO A 49 -9.12 -1.01 11.11
N GLU A 50 -10.18 -1.78 10.85
CA GLU A 50 -10.37 -3.14 11.33
C GLU A 50 -9.36 -4.13 10.73
N LEU A 51 -8.86 -3.84 9.52
CA LEU A 51 -7.84 -4.66 8.83
C LEU A 51 -6.42 -4.10 8.96
N SER A 52 -6.28 -2.79 9.23
CA SER A 52 -4.98 -2.13 9.31
C SER A 52 -4.22 -2.50 10.59
N ARG A 53 -2.92 -2.77 10.49
CA ARG A 53 -2.12 -3.29 11.61
C ARG A 53 -0.74 -2.65 11.67
N VAL A 54 -0.24 -2.52 12.89
CA VAL A 54 1.15 -2.21 13.18
C VAL A 54 1.87 -3.43 13.74
N ALA A 55 3.17 -3.53 13.45
CA ALA A 55 4.08 -4.46 14.08
C ALA A 55 4.85 -3.73 15.19
N VAL A 56 4.84 -4.29 16.40
CA VAL A 56 5.50 -3.72 17.57
C VAL A 56 6.61 -4.65 18.04
N ALA A 57 7.81 -4.11 18.22
CA ALA A 57 8.96 -4.81 18.80
C ALA A 57 9.55 -3.95 19.92
N ASP A 58 9.76 -4.54 21.11
CA ASP A 58 10.31 -3.85 22.28
C ASP A 58 9.61 -2.51 22.59
N GLY A 59 8.28 -2.47 22.41
CA GLY A 59 7.44 -1.30 22.64
C GLY A 59 7.51 -0.22 21.55
N LYS A 60 8.14 -0.49 20.41
CA LYS A 60 8.26 0.46 19.29
C LYS A 60 7.53 -0.04 18.04
N ILE A 61 6.92 0.89 17.30
CA ILE A 61 6.40 0.61 15.96
C ILE A 61 7.57 0.33 15.01
N VAL A 62 7.58 -0.87 14.42
CA VAL A 62 8.62 -1.33 13.48
C VAL A 62 8.06 -1.73 12.12
N GLY A 63 6.75 -1.61 11.91
CA GLY A 63 6.12 -1.82 10.61
C GLY A 63 4.64 -1.50 10.64
N THR A 64 4.06 -1.27 9.47
CA THR A 64 2.63 -1.00 9.31
C THR A 64 2.10 -1.57 7.99
N ILE A 65 0.83 -1.93 7.97
CA ILE A 65 0.04 -2.19 6.77
C ILE A 65 -1.32 -1.52 6.92
N MET A 66 -1.69 -0.68 5.95
CA MET A 66 -2.96 0.04 5.95
C MET A 66 -3.84 -0.40 4.79
N TYR A 67 -5.12 -0.65 5.08
CA TYR A 67 -6.12 -1.11 4.12
C TYR A 67 -7.12 0.00 3.80
N SER A 68 -7.56 0.02 2.54
CA SER A 68 -8.64 0.86 2.07
C SER A 68 -9.57 0.07 1.15
N ALA A 69 -10.85 0.41 1.16
CA ALA A 69 -11.80 -0.02 0.15
C ALA A 69 -11.38 0.53 -1.22
N ALA A 70 -11.47 -0.33 -2.22
CA ALA A 70 -11.28 -0.04 -3.63
C ALA A 70 -12.42 -0.69 -4.41
N ARG A 71 -12.45 -0.48 -5.72
CA ARG A 71 -13.56 -1.00 -6.53
C ARG A 71 -13.10 -1.51 -7.89
N ILE A 72 -13.81 -2.50 -8.38
CA ILE A 72 -13.72 -2.97 -9.76
C ILE A 72 -15.02 -2.64 -10.46
N GLU A 73 -14.95 -1.79 -11.48
CA GLU A 73 -16.06 -1.50 -12.37
C GLU A 73 -16.07 -2.52 -13.52
N GLY A 74 -17.12 -3.33 -13.58
CA GLY A 74 -17.30 -4.33 -14.62
C GLY A 74 -18.14 -3.82 -15.79
N ALA A 75 -18.51 -4.74 -16.68
CA ALA A 75 -19.49 -4.44 -17.73
C ALA A 75 -20.85 -4.03 -17.13
N GLU A 76 -21.65 -3.33 -17.95
CA GLU A 76 -23.04 -2.98 -17.64
C GLU A 76 -23.22 -2.15 -16.35
N GLY A 77 -22.16 -1.46 -15.90
CA GLY A 77 -22.21 -0.55 -14.74
C GLY A 77 -22.15 -1.25 -13.39
N SER A 78 -21.75 -2.52 -13.33
CA SER A 78 -21.46 -3.20 -12.07
C SER A 78 -20.26 -2.56 -11.36
N SER A 79 -20.34 -2.43 -10.04
CA SER A 79 -19.26 -1.91 -9.18
C SER A 79 -19.13 -2.83 -7.97
N ASN A 80 -18.02 -3.57 -7.91
CA ASN A 80 -17.75 -4.52 -6.86
C ASN A 80 -16.67 -3.96 -5.93
N GLU A 81 -16.92 -3.99 -4.62
CA GLU A 81 -15.91 -3.60 -3.63
C GLU A 81 -14.83 -4.68 -3.51
N VAL A 82 -13.57 -4.24 -3.47
CA VAL A 82 -12.39 -5.06 -3.20
C VAL A 82 -11.47 -4.31 -2.24
N LEU A 83 -10.45 -4.99 -1.74
CA LEU A 83 -9.45 -4.36 -0.89
C LEU A 83 -8.27 -3.84 -1.73
N CYS A 84 -7.72 -2.70 -1.33
CA CYS A 84 -6.34 -2.32 -1.59
C CYS A 84 -5.62 -2.18 -0.25
N PHE A 85 -4.30 -2.37 -0.23
CA PHE A 85 -3.49 -1.94 0.89
C PHE A 85 -2.31 -1.09 0.40
N GLY A 86 -1.92 -0.15 1.24
CA GLY A 86 -0.80 0.74 0.99
C GLY A 86 -0.75 1.85 2.03
N PRO A 87 0.40 2.10 2.66
CA PRO A 87 1.65 1.35 2.52
C PRO A 87 1.64 0.01 3.30
N LEU A 88 2.47 -0.94 2.85
CA LEU A 88 3.04 -2.01 3.69
C LEU A 88 4.53 -1.71 3.84
N CYS A 89 5.00 -1.43 5.05
CA CYS A 89 6.41 -1.12 5.28
C CYS A 89 6.92 -1.58 6.64
N VAL A 90 8.25 -1.64 6.73
CA VAL A 90 9.00 -2.07 7.91
C VAL A 90 10.14 -1.07 8.10
N ASP A 91 10.44 -0.75 9.36
CA ASP A 91 11.58 0.08 9.73
C ASP A 91 12.86 -0.44 9.03
N PRO A 92 13.65 0.41 8.35
CA PRO A 92 14.84 -0.02 7.62
C PRO A 92 15.80 -0.90 8.42
N ALA A 93 15.95 -0.65 9.73
CA ALA A 93 16.84 -1.44 10.59
C ALA A 93 16.31 -2.87 10.88
N MET A 94 15.05 -3.14 10.53
CA MET A 94 14.29 -4.34 10.87
C MET A 94 13.80 -5.09 9.61
N GLN A 95 14.19 -4.63 8.43
CA GLN A 95 13.88 -5.29 7.16
C GLN A 95 14.58 -6.65 7.03
N ASN A 96 14.07 -7.51 6.15
CA ASN A 96 14.57 -8.88 5.95
C ASN A 96 14.48 -9.81 7.17
N MET A 97 13.72 -9.42 8.21
CA MET A 97 13.44 -10.24 9.40
C MET A 97 12.06 -10.93 9.35
N GLY A 98 11.36 -10.88 8.21
CA GLY A 98 10.04 -11.50 8.02
C GLY A 98 8.84 -10.68 8.53
N ILE A 99 9.04 -9.49 9.09
CA ILE A 99 7.97 -8.64 9.66
C ILE A 99 6.90 -8.27 8.63
N GLY A 100 7.32 -7.86 7.42
CA GLY A 100 6.37 -7.49 6.35
C GLY A 100 5.48 -8.67 5.94
N GLY A 101 6.03 -9.88 5.90
CA GLY A 101 5.25 -11.09 5.62
C GLY A 101 4.32 -11.46 6.77
N LEU A 102 4.74 -11.23 8.02
CA LEU A 102 3.89 -11.44 9.19
C LEU A 102 2.68 -10.47 9.19
N LEU A 103 2.90 -9.19 8.91
CA LEU A 103 1.84 -8.19 8.73
C LEU A 103 0.85 -8.65 7.65
N LEU A 104 1.35 -8.89 6.44
CA LEU A 104 0.54 -9.27 5.29
C LEU A 104 -0.28 -10.56 5.53
N ASN A 105 0.34 -11.61 6.07
CA ASN A 105 -0.36 -12.86 6.33
C ASN A 105 -1.45 -12.69 7.40
N THR A 106 -1.16 -11.93 8.46
CA THR A 106 -2.13 -11.68 9.54
C THR A 106 -3.35 -10.93 9.00
N THR A 107 -3.13 -9.87 8.21
CA THR A 107 -4.23 -9.06 7.69
C THR A 107 -4.99 -9.73 6.55
N MET A 108 -4.32 -10.53 5.72
CA MET A 108 -5.02 -11.40 4.77
C MET A 108 -5.91 -12.41 5.47
N GLN A 109 -5.48 -13.00 6.59
CA GLN A 109 -6.34 -13.92 7.35
C GLN A 109 -7.59 -13.20 7.86
N LEU A 110 -7.43 -12.04 8.48
CA LEU A 110 -8.56 -11.22 8.96
C LEU A 110 -9.52 -10.87 7.82
N ALA A 111 -8.99 -10.44 6.67
CA ALA A 111 -9.81 -10.12 5.51
C ALA A 111 -10.57 -11.34 4.95
N ARG A 112 -9.98 -12.55 5.02
CA ARG A 112 -10.68 -13.80 4.65
C ARG A 112 -11.82 -14.12 5.61
N GLU A 113 -11.60 -13.94 6.91
CA GLU A 113 -12.60 -14.22 7.95
C GLU A 113 -13.81 -13.29 7.83
N GLU A 114 -13.61 -12.05 7.40
CA GLU A 114 -14.68 -11.08 7.09
C GLU A 114 -15.32 -11.29 5.70
N GLY A 115 -14.81 -12.24 4.89
CA GLY A 115 -15.42 -12.60 3.61
C GLY A 115 -15.14 -11.64 2.45
N TYR A 116 -14.10 -10.80 2.55
CA TYR A 116 -13.71 -9.95 1.43
C TYR A 116 -13.34 -10.79 0.18
N PRO A 117 -13.68 -10.33 -1.04
CA PRO A 117 -13.49 -11.13 -2.25
C PRO A 117 -12.00 -11.31 -2.62
N GLY A 118 -11.22 -10.25 -2.45
CA GLY A 118 -9.82 -10.23 -2.84
C GLY A 118 -9.14 -8.90 -2.54
N ILE A 119 -7.83 -8.87 -2.78
CA ILE A 119 -6.98 -7.69 -2.67
C ILE A 119 -6.38 -7.41 -4.04
N VAL A 120 -6.35 -6.16 -4.47
CA VAL A 120 -5.65 -5.67 -5.65
C VAL A 120 -4.68 -4.57 -5.22
N ILE A 121 -3.44 -4.59 -5.75
CA ILE A 121 -2.37 -3.67 -5.38
C ILE A 121 -1.49 -3.29 -6.57
N PHE A 122 -0.75 -2.20 -6.40
CA PHE A 122 0.46 -1.90 -7.15
C PHE A 122 1.69 -2.19 -6.26
N GLY A 123 2.48 -3.21 -6.58
CA GLY A 123 3.54 -3.70 -5.70
C GLY A 123 4.73 -4.34 -6.41
N GLU A 124 5.77 -4.65 -5.64
CA GLU A 124 7.04 -5.21 -6.14
C GLU A 124 6.87 -6.62 -6.75
N PRO A 125 7.15 -6.82 -8.06
CA PRO A 125 6.98 -8.11 -8.75
C PRO A 125 7.77 -9.27 -8.14
N GLY A 126 8.88 -9.00 -7.46
CA GLY A 126 9.70 -10.02 -6.79
C GLY A 126 9.25 -10.37 -5.37
N TYR A 127 8.30 -9.64 -4.79
CA TYR A 127 7.89 -9.80 -3.38
C TYR A 127 6.54 -10.48 -3.23
N TYR A 128 5.48 -9.92 -3.81
CA TYR A 128 4.11 -10.37 -3.57
C TYR A 128 3.76 -11.76 -4.13
N PRO A 129 4.35 -12.24 -5.25
CA PRO A 129 4.11 -13.61 -5.72
C PRO A 129 4.48 -14.70 -4.72
N LYS A 130 5.40 -14.43 -3.78
CA LYS A 130 5.75 -15.36 -2.68
C LYS A 130 4.57 -15.63 -1.73
N PHE A 131 3.57 -14.77 -1.73
CA PHE A 131 2.35 -14.87 -0.91
C PHE A 131 1.14 -15.31 -1.73
N GLY A 132 1.31 -15.63 -3.02
CA GLY A 132 0.23 -16.08 -3.90
C GLY A 132 -0.46 -14.97 -4.69
N PHE A 133 0.07 -13.75 -4.69
CA PHE A 133 -0.39 -12.72 -5.63
C PHE A 133 -0.04 -13.12 -7.07
N GLN A 134 -0.94 -12.80 -7.99
CA GLN A 134 -0.76 -13.00 -9.43
C GLN A 134 -1.02 -11.67 -10.14
N THR A 135 -0.50 -11.48 -11.35
CA THR A 135 -0.84 -10.32 -12.17
C THR A 135 -2.35 -10.26 -12.41
N CYS A 136 -2.91 -9.06 -12.46
CA CYS A 136 -4.36 -8.87 -12.48
C CYS A 136 -5.06 -9.41 -13.73
N ASP A 137 -4.31 -9.67 -14.81
CA ASP A 137 -4.82 -10.27 -16.04
C ASP A 137 -5.31 -11.71 -15.82
N HIS A 138 -4.75 -12.42 -14.83
CA HIS A 138 -5.26 -13.72 -14.37
C HIS A 138 -6.73 -13.68 -13.91
N TYR A 139 -7.24 -12.49 -13.55
CA TYR A 139 -8.60 -12.27 -13.08
C TYR A 139 -9.44 -11.46 -14.08
N GLY A 140 -8.89 -11.09 -15.23
CA GLY A 140 -9.55 -10.18 -16.17
C GLY A 140 -9.70 -8.75 -15.61
N ILE A 141 -8.80 -8.34 -14.72
CA ILE A 141 -8.77 -7.02 -14.12
C ILE A 141 -7.69 -6.16 -14.79
N THR A 142 -8.02 -4.92 -15.09
CA THR A 142 -7.11 -3.92 -15.69
C THR A 142 -7.05 -2.67 -14.82
N THR A 143 -6.05 -1.81 -15.03
CA THR A 143 -6.06 -0.47 -14.44
C THR A 143 -7.23 0.36 -14.98
N ALA A 144 -7.47 1.53 -14.41
CA ALA A 144 -8.41 2.49 -14.99
C ALA A 144 -8.09 2.77 -16.48
N GLU A 145 -6.85 2.74 -16.92
CA GLU A 145 -6.46 2.98 -18.32
C GLU A 145 -6.54 1.73 -19.20
N GLY A 146 -6.99 0.59 -18.66
CA GLY A 146 -7.06 -0.67 -19.40
C GLY A 146 -5.71 -1.37 -19.55
N LYS A 147 -4.71 -1.04 -18.70
CA LYS A 147 -3.37 -1.63 -18.75
C LYS A 147 -3.22 -2.81 -17.79
N ASN A 148 -2.17 -3.59 -18.01
CA ASN A 148 -1.67 -4.61 -17.10
C ASN A 148 -0.14 -4.67 -17.20
N PHE A 149 0.53 -4.99 -16.09
CA PHE A 149 1.98 -5.05 -15.97
C PHE A 149 2.35 -5.80 -14.68
N ASP A 150 3.60 -6.26 -14.56
CA ASP A 150 4.04 -7.16 -13.48
C ASP A 150 3.78 -6.63 -12.06
N ALA A 151 3.83 -5.32 -11.87
CA ALA A 151 3.57 -4.68 -10.59
C ALA A 151 2.08 -4.56 -10.24
N PHE A 152 1.17 -4.78 -11.18
CA PHE A 152 -0.28 -4.73 -10.96
C PHE A 152 -0.82 -6.13 -10.65
N MET A 153 -1.06 -6.38 -9.37
CA MET A 153 -1.28 -7.72 -8.85
C MET A 153 -2.55 -7.84 -8.00
N GLY A 154 -3.12 -9.04 -7.96
CA GLY A 154 -4.24 -9.37 -7.09
C GLY A 154 -4.15 -10.77 -6.49
N ILE A 155 -4.92 -10.97 -5.42
CA ILE A 155 -5.08 -12.27 -4.76
C ILE A 155 -6.54 -12.47 -4.35
N GLU A 156 -7.05 -13.67 -4.59
CA GLU A 156 -8.35 -14.09 -4.08
C GLU A 156 -8.27 -14.40 -2.58
N LEU A 157 -9.20 -13.85 -1.81
CA LEU A 157 -9.34 -14.15 -0.38
C LEU A 157 -10.39 -15.25 -0.16
N VAL A 158 -11.42 -15.29 -1.00
CA VAL A 158 -12.41 -16.37 -1.08
C VAL A 158 -12.39 -17.02 -2.46
N PRO A 159 -12.76 -18.31 -2.60
CA PRO A 159 -12.72 -19.00 -3.89
C PRO A 159 -13.52 -18.28 -4.97
N GLY A 160 -12.86 -17.88 -6.07
CA GLY A 160 -13.51 -17.21 -7.19
C GLY A 160 -13.88 -15.74 -6.94
N GLY A 161 -13.43 -15.14 -5.84
CA GLY A 161 -13.75 -13.76 -5.48
C GLY A 161 -13.42 -12.78 -6.61
N LEU A 162 -12.15 -12.65 -6.99
CA LEU A 162 -11.73 -11.75 -8.07
C LEU A 162 -12.15 -12.26 -9.45
N ARG A 163 -12.11 -13.57 -9.69
CA ARG A 163 -12.49 -14.15 -11.00
C ARG A 163 -13.94 -13.91 -11.38
N SER A 164 -14.82 -13.69 -10.41
CA SER A 164 -16.24 -13.38 -10.63
C SER A 164 -16.51 -11.92 -11.04
N MET A 165 -15.50 -11.04 -11.00
CA MET A 165 -15.63 -9.60 -11.21
C MET A 165 -14.53 -9.02 -12.11
N PRO A 166 -14.43 -9.44 -13.38
CA PRO A 166 -13.51 -8.80 -14.32
C PRO A 166 -13.91 -7.33 -14.54
N GLY A 167 -12.93 -6.45 -14.76
CA GLY A 167 -13.22 -5.02 -14.91
C GLY A 167 -12.02 -4.09 -14.76
N ARG A 168 -12.31 -2.80 -14.58
CA ARG A 168 -11.32 -1.74 -14.34
C ARG A 168 -11.22 -1.45 -12.85
N PHE A 169 -10.01 -1.50 -12.32
CA PHE A 169 -9.72 -1.24 -10.92
C PHE A 169 -9.55 0.25 -10.66
N PHE A 170 -10.11 0.71 -9.53
CA PHE A 170 -9.97 2.07 -9.02
C PHE A 170 -9.64 2.01 -7.53
N GLU A 171 -8.51 2.62 -7.15
CA GLU A 171 -8.12 2.84 -5.76
C GLU A 171 -8.94 3.97 -5.12
N ALA A 172 -8.78 4.15 -3.82
CA ALA A 172 -9.33 5.30 -3.13
C ALA A 172 -8.67 6.61 -3.62
N GLU A 173 -9.45 7.69 -3.71
CA GLU A 173 -9.00 8.99 -4.21
C GLU A 173 -7.80 9.56 -3.41
N VAL A 174 -7.65 9.17 -2.14
CA VAL A 174 -6.52 9.56 -1.29
C VAL A 174 -5.16 9.18 -1.87
N PHE A 175 -5.07 8.11 -2.68
CA PHE A 175 -3.82 7.69 -3.32
C PHE A 175 -3.37 8.65 -4.45
N GLU A 176 -4.28 9.45 -4.99
CA GLU A 176 -4.01 10.35 -6.12
C GLU A 176 -4.13 11.84 -5.81
N SER A 177 -4.69 12.17 -4.63
CA SER A 177 -5.03 13.55 -4.23
C SER A 177 -3.97 14.23 -3.35
N LEU A 178 -2.89 13.54 -2.99
CA LEU A 178 -1.80 14.12 -2.21
C LEU A 178 -1.01 15.10 -3.09
N THR A 179 -0.88 16.34 -2.63
CA THR A 179 -0.06 17.35 -3.33
C THR A 179 1.34 17.43 -2.73
N GLU A 180 2.30 17.88 -3.55
CA GLU A 180 3.66 18.13 -3.07
C GLU A 180 3.67 19.22 -1.97
N GLU A 181 2.92 20.30 -2.16
CA GLU A 181 2.81 21.39 -1.17
C GLU A 181 2.33 20.89 0.20
N GLU A 182 1.26 20.09 0.23
CA GLU A 182 0.75 19.51 1.47
C GLU A 182 1.74 18.53 2.09
N THR A 183 2.39 17.69 1.27
CA THR A 183 3.40 16.73 1.73
C THR A 183 4.59 17.46 2.36
N GLU A 184 5.08 18.53 1.73
CA GLU A 184 6.17 19.36 2.26
C GLU A 184 5.78 20.14 3.53
N ALA A 185 4.51 20.57 3.63
CA ALA A 185 4.00 21.19 4.84
C ALA A 185 3.95 20.18 5.99
N PHE A 186 3.46 18.96 5.73
CA PHE A 186 3.40 17.86 6.69
C PHE A 186 4.80 17.40 7.13
N ASP A 187 5.75 17.36 6.20
CA ASP A 187 7.14 16.98 6.42
C ASP A 187 7.85 17.78 7.52
N LYS A 188 7.47 19.05 7.70
CA LYS A 188 8.04 19.95 8.72
C LYS A 188 7.76 19.49 10.15
N GLY A 189 6.80 18.57 10.35
CA GLY A 189 6.49 17.95 11.64
C GLY A 189 7.46 16.83 12.05
N PHE A 190 8.41 16.45 11.20
CA PHE A 190 9.34 15.34 11.42
C PHE A 190 10.80 15.81 11.43
N PRO A 191 11.73 15.00 11.99
CA PRO A 191 13.16 15.25 11.82
C PRO A 191 13.54 15.44 10.35
N TYR A 192 14.36 16.45 10.08
CA TYR A 192 14.83 16.75 8.73
C TYR A 192 15.62 15.58 8.15
N MET A 193 15.37 15.29 6.88
CA MET A 193 16.08 14.31 6.08
C MET A 193 16.37 14.92 4.71
N GLU A 194 17.58 14.74 4.19
CA GLU A 194 17.96 15.29 2.90
C GLU A 194 17.27 14.54 1.75
N LYS A 195 16.67 15.27 0.81
CA LYS A 195 16.13 14.70 -0.44
C LYS A 195 17.30 14.39 -1.37
N LEU A 196 17.46 13.12 -1.75
CA LEU A 196 18.59 12.64 -2.56
C LEU A 196 18.09 11.93 -3.82
N ARG A 197 18.74 12.21 -4.95
CA ARG A 197 18.60 11.43 -6.19
C ARG A 197 19.54 10.22 -6.11
N LEU A 198 18.97 9.02 -6.01
CA LEU A 198 19.71 7.75 -5.90
C LEU A 198 19.58 6.91 -7.18
N PRO A 199 20.55 6.04 -7.50
CA PRO A 199 20.42 5.10 -8.61
C PRO A 199 19.18 4.20 -8.48
N GLY A 200 18.46 3.98 -9.57
CA GLY A 200 17.26 3.12 -9.61
C GLY A 200 15.97 3.78 -9.16
N GLN A 201 16.01 5.06 -8.74
CA GLN A 201 14.79 5.85 -8.55
C GLN A 201 14.09 6.11 -9.88
N TRP A 202 12.77 6.16 -9.86
CA TRP A 202 11.96 6.49 -11.03
C TRP A 202 12.24 7.92 -11.49
N ASP A 203 12.17 8.18 -12.79
CA ASP A 203 12.14 9.55 -13.31
C ASP A 203 10.81 10.19 -12.90
N TYR A 204 10.86 10.91 -11.77
CA TYR A 204 9.72 11.61 -11.22
C TYR A 204 9.63 12.98 -11.87
N ASP A 205 8.78 13.11 -12.90
CA ASP A 205 8.43 14.41 -13.47
C ASP A 205 7.13 14.90 -12.81
N ALA A 206 7.22 15.97 -12.01
CA ALA A 206 6.08 16.52 -11.24
C ALA A 206 4.89 17.00 -12.12
N GLY A 207 5.04 16.99 -13.45
CA GLY A 207 4.02 17.38 -14.43
C GLY A 207 3.38 16.24 -15.24
N THR A 208 3.92 15.02 -15.20
CA THR A 208 3.37 13.87 -15.93
C THR A 208 3.26 12.68 -14.99
N LYS A 209 2.03 12.32 -14.62
CA LYS A 209 1.68 11.14 -13.84
C LYS A 209 1.97 9.85 -14.63
N GLN A 210 3.22 9.57 -14.93
CA GLN A 210 3.64 8.34 -15.57
C GLN A 210 4.74 7.68 -14.73
N LYS A 211 4.38 6.54 -14.13
CA LYS A 211 5.35 5.56 -13.66
C LYS A 211 5.92 4.89 -14.91
N ASP A 212 6.82 5.58 -15.61
CA ASP A 212 7.58 4.94 -16.68
C ASP A 212 8.68 4.09 -16.03
N GLY A 213 8.26 2.94 -15.50
CA GLY A 213 9.13 1.79 -15.33
C GLY A 213 9.25 1.10 -16.69
N GLU A 214 9.95 1.73 -17.64
CA GLU A 214 10.41 1.03 -18.84
C GLU A 214 11.80 0.45 -18.58
N GLU A 215 11.87 -0.84 -18.88
CA GLU A 215 13.01 -1.76 -18.84
C GLU A 215 14.33 -1.15 -19.37
N ALA A 216 15.38 -1.17 -18.55
CA ALA A 216 16.71 -1.72 -18.83
C ALA A 216 17.66 -1.57 -17.63
#